data_AF-A0A1C6IWX3-F1
#
_entry.id   AF-A0A1C6IWX3-F1
#
_cell.length_a   1.000
_cell.length_b   1.000
_cell.length_c   1.000
_cell.angle_alpha   90.00
_cell.angle_beta   90.00
_cell.angle_gamma   90.00
#
_symmetry.space_group_name_H-M   'P 1'
#
loop_
_entity.id
_entity.type
_entity.pdbx_description
1 polymer ?
#
loop_
_entity_poly.entity_id
_entity_poly.type
_entity_poly.pdbx_seq_one_letter_code
_entity_poly.pdbx_strand_id
1 'polypeptide(L)' 'MHIVPVNEVAHLYVIEKVKLRKKGTPVDDFDLLIAVTAIQRNCILVTENIRHMNRFENLKIENWVKR' A
#
# COMPACT_ATOMS: atom_id res chain seq x y z
N MET A 1 -10.39 17.67 5.58
CA MET A 1 -9.30 16.67 5.71
C MET A 1 -9.90 15.42 6.32
N HIS A 2 -9.88 14.29 5.60
CA HIS A 2 -10.37 13.01 6.11
C HIS A 2 -9.16 12.16 6.51
N ILE A 3 -9.07 11.75 7.77
CA ILE A 3 -7.98 10.93 8.28
C ILE A 3 -8.50 9.50 8.40
N VAL A 4 -7.79 8.54 7.81
CA VAL A 4 -8.12 7.11 7.91
C VAL A 4 -7.33 6.51 9.07
N PRO A 5 -7.99 5.96 10.09
CA PRO A 5 -7.33 5.24 11.19
C PRO A 5 -6.67 3.93 10.73
N VAL A 6 -5.45 3.68 11.16
CA VAL A 6 -4.67 2.48 10.77
C VAL A 6 -5.24 1.18 11.35
N ASN A 7 -5.91 1.24 12.50
CA ASN A 7 -6.53 0.08 13.14
C ASN A 7 -7.58 -0.61 12.26
N GLU A 8 -8.22 0.11 11.34
CA GLU A 8 -9.20 -0.46 10.42
C GLU A 8 -8.58 -1.47 9.44
N VAL A 9 -7.29 -1.32 9.13
CA VAL A 9 -6.58 -2.16 8.15
C VAL A 9 -5.51 -3.05 8.79
N ALA A 10 -5.33 -2.97 10.11
CA ALA A 10 -4.28 -3.69 10.83
C ALA A 10 -4.31 -5.21 10.58
N HIS A 11 -5.50 -5.80 10.52
CA HIS A 11 -5.66 -7.22 10.22
C HIS A 11 -5.21 -7.57 8.80
N LEU A 12 -5.58 -6.77 7.79
CA LEU A 12 -5.17 -6.95 6.39
C LEU A 12 -3.66 -6.78 6.23
N TYR A 13 -3.08 -5.79 6.91
CA TYR A 13 -1.64 -5.57 6.95
C TYR A 13 -0.90 -6.82 7.44
N VAL A 14 -1.35 -7.44 8.55
CA VAL A 14 -0.70 -8.65 9.07
C VAL A 14 -0.81 -9.82 8.08
N ILE A 15 -1.99 -10.02 7.49
CA ILE A 15 -2.23 -11.08 6.49
C ILE A 15 -1.28 -10.91 5.29
N GLU A 16 -1.23 -9.71 4.71
CA GLU A 16 -0.42 -9.44 3.52
C GLU A 16 1.08 -9.46 3.85
N LYS A 17 1.50 -8.99 5.04
CA LYS A 17 2.88 -9.08 5.51
C LYS A 17 3.36 -10.52 5.61
N VAL A 18 2.53 -11.41 6.16
CA VAL A 18 2.84 -12.84 6.25
C VAL A 18 2.91 -13.47 4.85
N LYS A 19 1.95 -13.14 3.97
CA LYS A 19 1.93 -13.63 2.58
C LYS A 19 3.19 -13.23 1.80
N LEU A 20 3.56 -11.95 1.84
CA LEU A 20 4.74 -11.44 1.15
C LEU A 20 6.05 -12.00 1.71
N ARG A 21 6.15 -12.20 3.03
CA ARG A 21 7.27 -12.92 3.65
C ARG A 21 7.38 -14.36 3.17
N LYS A 22 6.26 -15.09 3.11
CA LYS A 22 6.23 -16.47 2.59
C LYS A 22 6.60 -16.56 1.10
N LYS A 23 6.29 -15.53 0.31
CA LYS A 23 6.66 -15.40 -1.11
C LYS A 23 8.13 -15.00 -1.31
N GLY A 24 8.86 -14.65 -0.25
CA GLY A 24 10.25 -14.19 -0.34
C GLY A 24 10.41 -12.75 -0.82
N THR A 25 9.34 -11.96 -0.78
CA THR A 25 9.30 -10.57 -1.26
C THR A 25 8.84 -9.61 -0.16
N PRO A 26 9.57 -9.49 0.97
CA PRO A 26 9.21 -8.55 2.01
C PRO A 26 9.23 -7.10 1.47
N VAL A 27 8.33 -6.28 2.03
CA VAL A 27 8.19 -4.84 1.73
C VAL A 27 8.20 -4.08 3.05
N ASP A 28 8.55 -2.79 2.96
CA ASP A 28 8.59 -1.91 4.12
C ASP A 28 7.20 -1.76 4.76
N ASP A 29 7.19 -1.57 6.08
CA ASP A 29 5.97 -1.64 6.86
C ASP A 29 4.98 -0.51 6.52
N PHE A 30 5.49 0.69 6.26
CA PHE A 30 4.64 1.82 5.88
C PHE A 30 4.14 1.73 4.44
N ASP A 31 4.98 1.29 3.50
CA ASP A 31 4.57 1.03 2.11
C ASP A 31 3.44 0.00 2.09
N LEU A 32 3.58 -1.08 2.87
CA LEU A 32 2.55 -2.10 2.99
C LEU A 32 1.26 -1.54 3.61
N LEU A 33 1.36 -0.78 4.72
CA LEU A 33 0.19 -0.16 5.35
C LEU A 33 -0.56 0.78 4.40
N ILE A 34 0.17 1.63 3.68
CA ILE A 34 -0.41 2.57 2.70
C ILE A 34 -1.08 1.79 1.56
N ALA A 35 -0.39 0.79 1.01
CA ALA A 35 -0.92 -0.03 -0.09
C ALA A 35 -2.19 -0.77 0.30
N VAL A 36 -2.20 -1.51 1.42
CA VAL A 36 -3.39 -2.26 1.84
C VAL A 36 -4.56 -1.33 2.17
N THR A 37 -4.28 -0.14 2.71
CA THR A 37 -5.32 0.88 2.95
C THR A 37 -5.95 1.34 1.65
N ALA A 38 -5.12 1.69 0.66
CA ALA A 38 -5.62 2.15 -0.64
C ALA A 38 -6.39 1.04 -1.38
N ILE A 39 -5.90 -0.19 -1.36
CA ILE A 39 -6.57 -1.35 -1.99
C ILE A 39 -7.92 -1.62 -1.31
N GLN A 40 -7.96 -1.74 0.02
CA GLN A 40 -9.18 -2.05 0.76
C GLN A 40 -10.28 -1.00 0.55
N ARG A 41 -9.88 0.26 0.37
CA ARG A 41 -10.79 1.39 0.17
C ARG A 41 -10.98 1.75 -1.31
N ASN A 42 -10.43 0.96 -2.24
CA ASN A 42 -10.47 1.21 -3.69
C ASN A 42 -10.04 2.65 -4.07
N CYS A 43 -9.03 3.17 -3.39
CA CYS A 43 -8.47 4.50 -3.61
C CYS A 43 -7.34 4.46 -4.64
N ILE A 44 -7.07 5.61 -5.25
CA ILE A 44 -5.86 5.85 -6.05
C ILE A 44 -4.79 6.42 -5.12
N LEU A 45 -3.62 5.77 -5.08
CA LEU A 45 -2.47 6.26 -4.34
C LEU A 45 -1.70 7.28 -5.18
N VAL A 46 -1.60 8.51 -4.70
CA VAL A 46 -0.75 9.53 -5.30
C VAL A 46 0.65 9.44 -4.70
N THR A 47 1.67 9.17 -5.51
CA THR A 47 3.06 9.05 -5.05
C THR A 47 4.08 9.29 -6.15
N GLU A 48 5.24 9.87 -5.81
CA GLU A 48 6.42 9.89 -6.68
C GLU A 48 7.21 8.56 -6.60
N ASN A 49 6.98 7.74 -5.56
CA ASN A 49 7.68 6.47 -5.32
C ASN A 49 7.06 5.28 -6.07
N ILE A 50 6.79 5.46 -7.36
CA ILE A 50 6.09 4.48 -8.20
C ILE A 50 6.80 3.11 -8.18
N ARG A 51 8.14 3.09 -8.20
CA ARG A 51 8.93 1.84 -8.25
C ARG A 51 8.72 0.95 -7.02
N HIS A 52 8.57 1.54 -5.82
CA HIS A 52 8.29 0.78 -4.61
C HIS A 52 6.85 0.28 -4.60
N MET A 53 5.91 1.14 -4.98
CA MET A 53 4.48 0.84 -4.90
C MET A 53 3.99 -0.12 -6.00
N ASN A 54 4.66 -0.19 -7.15
CA ASN A 54 4.34 -1.14 -8.22
C ASN A 54 4.50 -2.63 -7.82
N ARG A 55 5.04 -2.93 -6.64
CA ARG A 55 5.13 -4.30 -6.09
C ARG A 55 3.78 -4.83 -5.61
N PHE A 56 2.80 -3.95 -5.37
CA PHE A 56 1.49 -4.31 -4.86
C PHE A 56 0.51 -4.56 -6.01
N GLU A 57 0.05 -5.79 -6.13
CA GLU A 57 -1.01 -6.15 -7.08
C GLU A 57 -2.30 -5.37 -6.74
N ASN A 58 -3.01 -4.91 -7.78
CA ASN A 58 -4.28 -4.15 -7.68
C ASN A 58 -4.21 -2.75 -7.04
N LEU A 59 -3.01 -2.23 -6.77
CA LEU A 59 -2.84 -0.85 -6.32
C LEU A 59 -2.93 0.10 -7.51
N LYS A 60 -3.92 1.01 -7.50
CA LYS A 60 -4.02 2.10 -8.48
C LYS A 60 -3.10 3.24 -8.06
N ILE A 61 -2.25 3.70 -8.96
CA ILE A 61 -1.23 4.71 -8.66
C ILE A 61 -1.34 5.88 -9.66
N GLU A 62 -1.19 7.09 -9.14
CA GLU A 62 -0.98 8.30 -9.93
C GLU A 62 0.28 9.03 -9.46
N ASN A 63 0.99 9.68 -10.39
CA ASN A 63 2.07 10.60 -10.06
C ASN A 63 1.70 12.00 -10.58
N TRP A 64 1.63 12.96 -9.66
CA TRP A 64 1.26 14.34 -9.96
C TRP A 64 2.46 15.27 -10.13
N VAL A 65 3.68 14.78 -9.91
CA VAL A 65 4.90 15.56 -10.09
C VAL A 65 5.11 15.82 -11.58
N LYS A 66 5.10 17.10 -11.96
CA LYS A 66 5.48 17.57 -13.31
C LYS A 66 6.88 18.19 -13.21
N ARG A 67 7.80 17.78 -14.08
CA ARG A 67 9.16 18.32 -14.19
C ARG A 67 9.37 18.84 -15.61
#